data_AF-A0A7S2M7Q5-F1
#
_entry.id   AF-A0A7S2M7Q5-F1
#
_cell.length_a   1.000
_cell.length_b   1.000
_cell.length_c   1.000
_cell.angle_alpha   90.00
_cell.angle_beta   90.00
_cell.angle_gamma   90.00
#
_symmetry.space_group_name_H-M   'P 1'
#
loop_
_entity.id
_entity.type
_entity.pdbx_description
1 polymer ?
#
loop_
_entity_poly.entity_id
_entity_poly.type
_entity_poly.pdbx_seq_one_letter_code
_entity_poly.pdbx_strand_id
1 'polypeptide(L)'
;AWGAATTIGMLLGHSHLLSHFDDSLVESALLQFFRCIQLHAFINEKVFAAAVNALTALPASLWQYISTTNSNVTACGLATFFNFLESPQRKAASSYQANVERLAKSFILIANKRDFCQMFLLRENLPFSIDFLYQGLISCDVQSSTLEQVVDAVTSQEVEHVIDVSDIQIFLSRTAQHNQLVQQLVQ
;
A
#
# COMPACT_ATOMS: atom_id res chain seq x y z
N ALA A 1 -22.45 10.42 2.28
CA ALA A 1 -21.32 9.46 2.33
C ALA A 1 -20.58 9.38 1.00
N TRP A 2 -21.20 8.89 -0.09
CA TRP A 2 -20.56 8.75 -1.41
C TRP A 2 -19.94 10.05 -1.97
N GLY A 3 -20.71 11.14 -2.10
CA GLY A 3 -20.17 12.41 -2.62
C GLY A 3 -19.08 13.03 -1.75
N ALA A 4 -19.09 12.77 -0.44
CA ALA A 4 -18.05 13.23 0.49
C ALA A 4 -16.73 12.48 0.27
N ALA A 5 -16.79 11.15 0.07
CA ALA A 5 -15.61 10.34 -0.22
C ALA A 5 -14.92 10.78 -1.52
N THR A 6 -15.69 11.01 -2.59
CA THR A 6 -15.16 11.53 -3.85
C THR A 6 -14.53 12.91 -3.68
N THR A 7 -15.20 13.81 -2.96
CA THR A 7 -14.71 15.19 -2.75
C THR A 7 -13.41 15.24 -1.96
N ILE A 8 -13.32 14.46 -0.88
CA ILE A 8 -12.10 14.34 -0.08
C ILE A 8 -10.98 13.72 -0.91
N GLY A 9 -11.26 12.69 -1.72
CA GLY A 9 -10.28 12.09 -2.63
C GLY A 9 -9.73 13.09 -3.65
N MET A 10 -10.60 13.92 -4.23
CA MET A 10 -10.17 14.99 -5.13
C MET A 10 -9.32 16.05 -4.42
N LEU A 11 -9.68 16.46 -3.20
CA LEU A 11 -8.93 17.45 -2.43
C LEU A 11 -7.53 16.96 -2.08
N LEU A 12 -7.43 15.73 -1.57
CA LEU A 12 -6.16 15.06 -1.31
C LEU A 12 -5.38 14.76 -2.61
N GLY A 13 -6.08 14.74 -3.74
CA GLY A 13 -5.56 14.71 -5.10
C GLY A 13 -4.59 15.84 -5.46
N HIS A 14 -4.72 16.99 -4.79
CA HIS A 14 -3.96 18.20 -5.11
C HIS A 14 -2.75 18.33 -4.20
N SER A 15 -1.61 17.84 -4.70
CA SER A 15 -0.32 17.85 -3.99
C SER A 15 0.10 19.22 -3.46
N HIS A 16 -0.23 20.30 -4.18
CA HIS A 16 0.08 21.67 -3.77
C HIS A 16 -0.71 22.16 -2.55
N LEU A 17 -1.81 21.49 -2.19
CA LEU A 17 -2.60 21.82 -1.01
C LEU A 17 -2.11 21.09 0.24
N LEU A 18 -1.25 20.08 0.09
CA LEU A 18 -0.77 19.24 1.20
C LEU A 18 -0.02 20.03 2.27
N SER A 19 0.84 20.97 1.87
CA SER A 19 1.56 21.85 2.81
C SER A 19 0.65 22.81 3.59
N HIS A 20 -0.64 22.87 3.25
CA HIS A 20 -1.63 23.71 3.88
C HIS A 20 -2.69 22.92 4.65
N PHE A 21 -2.67 21.58 4.57
CA PHE A 21 -3.56 20.74 5.34
C PHE A 21 -2.94 20.40 6.70
N ASP A 22 -3.80 20.35 7.71
CA ASP A 22 -3.47 19.82 9.02
C ASP A 22 -3.24 18.29 8.90
N ASP A 23 -2.13 17.80 9.43
CA ASP A 23 -1.80 16.37 9.46
C ASP A 23 -2.93 15.51 10.02
N SER A 24 -3.60 16.01 11.07
CA SER A 24 -4.73 15.32 11.70
C SER A 24 -5.94 15.19 10.76
N LEU A 25 -6.11 16.14 9.83
CA LEU A 25 -7.19 16.13 8.85
C LEU A 25 -6.90 15.15 7.72
N VAL A 26 -5.65 15.08 7.25
CA VAL A 26 -5.19 14.09 6.28
C VAL A 26 -5.32 12.67 6.86
N GLU A 27 -4.86 12.46 8.09
CA GLU A 27 -4.97 11.19 8.81
C GLU A 27 -6.43 10.76 9.00
N SER A 28 -7.29 11.69 9.45
CA SER A 28 -8.72 11.43 9.62
C SER A 28 -9.40 11.04 8.31
N ALA A 29 -9.07 11.73 7.21
CA ALA A 29 -9.63 11.44 5.89
C ALA A 29 -9.25 10.03 5.39
N LEU A 30 -7.97 9.67 5.51
CA LEU A 30 -7.48 8.33 5.16
C LEU A 30 -8.15 7.25 6.02
N LEU A 31 -8.25 7.49 7.34
CA LEU A 31 -8.88 6.55 8.27
C LEU A 31 -10.35 6.32 7.91
N GLN A 32 -11.08 7.35 7.45
CA GLN A 32 -12.45 7.16 6.97
C GLN A 32 -12.50 6.32 5.68
N PHE A 33 -11.58 6.50 4.74
CA PHE A 33 -11.52 5.65 3.55
C PHE A 33 -11.25 4.19 3.90
N PHE A 34 -10.27 3.94 4.76
CA PHE A 34 -9.97 2.58 5.22
C PHE A 34 -11.14 1.97 5.99
N ARG A 35 -11.83 2.74 6.83
CA ARG A 35 -13.03 2.27 7.53
C ARG A 35 -14.17 1.92 6.58
N CYS A 36 -14.38 2.68 5.50
CA CYS A 36 -15.35 2.30 4.46
C CYS A 36 -15.02 0.94 3.84
N ILE A 37 -13.73 0.62 3.70
CA ILE A 37 -13.27 -0.65 3.13
C ILE A 37 -13.40 -1.78 4.15
N GLN A 38 -13.10 -1.55 5.43
CA GLN A 38 -13.36 -2.53 6.51
C GLN A 38 -14.83 -2.92 6.58
N LEU A 39 -15.70 -1.93 6.47
CA LEU A 39 -17.15 -2.12 6.58
C LEU A 39 -17.81 -2.52 5.25
N HIS A 40 -17.06 -2.90 4.22
CA HIS A 40 -17.59 -3.15 2.87
C HIS A 40 -18.75 -4.15 2.84
N ALA A 41 -18.77 -5.15 3.74
CA ALA A 41 -19.83 -6.14 3.84
C ALA A 41 -21.14 -5.59 4.43
N PHE A 42 -21.09 -4.42 5.06
CA PHE A 42 -22.18 -3.81 5.81
C PHE A 42 -22.65 -2.47 5.24
N ILE A 43 -21.95 -1.92 4.25
CA ILE A 43 -22.27 -0.62 3.65
C ILE A 43 -22.53 -0.72 2.15
N ASN A 44 -23.15 0.32 1.61
CA ASN A 44 -23.48 0.39 0.18
C ASN A 44 -22.22 0.28 -0.69
N GLU A 45 -22.31 -0.53 -1.75
CA GLU A 45 -21.20 -0.79 -2.67
C GLU A 45 -20.59 0.48 -3.26
N LYS A 46 -21.42 1.46 -3.61
CA LYS A 46 -20.94 2.73 -4.17
C LYS A 46 -20.06 3.50 -3.18
N VAL A 47 -20.26 3.33 -1.88
CA VAL A 47 -19.52 4.05 -0.83
C VAL A 47 -18.11 3.46 -0.68
N PHE A 48 -17.99 2.13 -0.51
CA PHE A 48 -16.66 1.54 -0.42
C PHE A 48 -15.92 1.62 -1.77
N ALA A 49 -16.60 1.48 -2.91
CA ALA A 49 -15.98 1.61 -4.23
C ALA A 49 -15.42 3.02 -4.45
N ALA A 50 -16.13 4.06 -4.00
CA ALA A 50 -15.61 5.43 -4.04
C ALA A 50 -14.40 5.62 -3.11
N ALA A 51 -14.38 4.98 -1.94
CA ALA A 51 -13.22 5.00 -1.04
C ALA A 51 -12.00 4.31 -1.67
N VAL A 52 -12.18 3.16 -2.31
CA VAL A 52 -11.12 2.49 -3.07
C VAL A 52 -10.61 3.39 -4.19
N ASN A 53 -11.51 3.91 -5.03
CA ASN A 53 -11.14 4.79 -6.14
C ASN A 53 -10.39 6.03 -5.66
N ALA A 54 -10.86 6.67 -4.59
CA ALA A 54 -10.20 7.82 -3.98
C ALA A 54 -8.78 7.47 -3.55
N LEU A 55 -8.58 6.40 -2.75
CA LEU A 55 -7.26 5.96 -2.29
C LEU A 55 -6.31 5.65 -3.46
N THR A 56 -6.81 4.99 -4.50
CA THR A 56 -5.98 4.61 -5.66
C THR A 56 -5.66 5.77 -6.61
N ALA A 57 -6.40 6.88 -6.48
CA ALA A 57 -6.18 8.11 -7.23
C ALA A 57 -5.36 9.15 -6.45
N LEU A 58 -5.00 8.86 -5.19
CA LEU A 58 -4.16 9.74 -4.39
C LEU A 58 -2.78 9.89 -5.04
N PRO A 59 -2.24 11.13 -5.07
CA PRO A 59 -0.96 11.39 -5.68
C PRO A 59 0.12 10.77 -4.83
N ALA A 60 1.09 10.16 -5.51
CA ALA A 60 2.46 9.99 -5.07
C ALA A 60 2.90 10.85 -3.87
N SER A 61 2.94 12.16 -4.06
CA SER A 61 3.46 13.12 -3.07
C SER A 61 2.70 13.14 -1.75
N LEU A 62 1.42 12.74 -1.73
CA LEU A 62 0.67 12.57 -0.49
C LEU A 62 1.18 11.36 0.29
N TRP A 63 1.45 10.24 -0.37
CA TRP A 63 2.02 9.06 0.28
C TRP A 63 3.40 9.33 0.86
N GLN A 64 4.22 10.07 0.10
CA GLN A 64 5.51 10.65 0.50
C GLN A 64 5.39 11.52 1.75
N TYR A 65 4.39 12.40 1.77
CA TYR A 65 4.14 13.28 2.90
C TYR A 65 3.80 12.46 4.15
N ILE A 66 2.85 11.52 4.02
CA ILE A 66 2.37 10.69 5.13
C ILE A 66 3.44 9.75 5.70
N SER A 67 4.35 9.23 4.85
CA SER A 67 5.47 8.39 5.33
C SER A 67 6.38 9.15 6.30
N THR A 68 6.45 10.48 6.18
CA THR A 68 7.27 11.33 7.06
C THR A 68 6.55 11.80 8.33
N THR A 69 5.21 11.93 8.32
CA THR A 69 4.47 12.60 9.40
C THR A 69 3.78 11.69 10.41
N ASN A 70 3.29 10.48 10.07
CA ASN A 70 2.78 9.53 11.07
C ASN A 70 2.50 8.15 10.45
N SER A 71 3.33 7.14 10.75
CA SER A 71 3.32 5.86 10.02
C SER A 71 2.23 4.86 10.47
N ASN A 72 1.69 4.98 11.68
CA ASN A 72 0.92 3.89 12.29
C ASN A 72 -0.48 3.71 11.67
N VAL A 73 -1.27 4.79 11.56
CA VAL A 73 -2.63 4.73 10.99
C VAL A 73 -2.59 4.35 9.51
N THR A 74 -1.60 4.87 8.79
CA THR A 74 -1.37 4.59 7.37
C THR A 74 -0.99 3.13 7.14
N ALA A 75 -0.07 2.58 7.94
CA ALA A 75 0.29 1.16 7.85
C ALA A 75 -0.92 0.25 8.16
N CYS A 76 -1.68 0.51 9.22
CA CYS A 76 -2.91 -0.23 9.54
C CYS A 76 -3.98 -0.12 8.44
N GLY A 77 -4.10 1.06 7.84
CA GLY A 77 -4.99 1.33 6.73
C GLY A 77 -4.61 0.61 5.44
N LEU A 78 -3.32 0.58 5.12
CA LEU A 78 -2.81 -0.17 3.98
C LEU A 78 -2.97 -1.68 4.20
N ALA A 79 -2.70 -2.20 5.39
CA ALA A 79 -3.03 -3.59 5.72
C ALA A 79 -4.50 -3.91 5.49
N THR A 80 -5.38 -3.01 5.95
CA THR A 80 -6.82 -3.13 5.73
C THR A 80 -7.16 -3.18 4.23
N PHE A 81 -6.55 -2.30 3.44
CA PHE A 81 -6.78 -2.22 2.01
C PHE A 81 -6.31 -3.49 1.28
N PHE A 82 -5.10 -3.96 1.57
CA PHE A 82 -4.54 -5.16 0.97
C PHE A 82 -5.29 -6.43 1.39
N ASN A 83 -5.68 -6.57 2.67
CA ASN A 83 -6.53 -7.66 3.13
C ASN A 83 -7.89 -7.69 2.39
N PHE A 84 -8.46 -6.51 2.13
CA PHE A 84 -9.69 -6.41 1.35
C PHE A 84 -9.50 -6.88 -0.10
N LEU A 85 -8.36 -6.58 -0.71
CA LEU A 85 -8.03 -7.00 -2.07
C LEU A 85 -7.72 -8.50 -2.18
N GLU A 86 -7.07 -9.08 -1.17
CA GLU A 86 -6.73 -10.51 -1.10
C GLU A 86 -7.96 -11.39 -0.84
N SER A 87 -9.07 -10.81 -0.38
CA SER A 87 -10.28 -11.55 -0.01
C SER A 87 -10.75 -12.47 -1.16
N PRO A 88 -10.91 -13.80 -0.91
CA PRO A 88 -11.18 -14.81 -1.94
C PRO A 88 -12.47 -14.57 -2.72
N GLN A 89 -13.37 -13.72 -2.21
CA GLN A 89 -14.60 -13.33 -2.88
C GLN A 89 -14.37 -12.38 -4.08
N ARG A 90 -13.16 -11.84 -4.29
CA ARG A 90 -12.89 -10.77 -5.27
C ARG A 90 -11.74 -11.00 -6.25
N LYS A 91 -11.22 -12.23 -6.37
CA LYS A 91 -10.24 -12.64 -7.40
C LYS A 91 -10.65 -12.34 -8.87
N ALA A 92 -11.86 -11.84 -9.12
CA ALA A 92 -12.43 -11.64 -10.46
C ALA A 92 -12.38 -10.19 -11.01
N ALA A 93 -11.87 -9.19 -10.27
CA ALA A 93 -11.87 -7.81 -10.76
C ALA A 93 -10.48 -7.36 -11.21
N SER A 94 -10.17 -7.60 -12.50
CA SER A 94 -9.00 -7.08 -13.23
C SER A 94 -8.82 -5.55 -13.13
N SER A 95 -9.85 -4.82 -12.68
CA SER A 95 -9.82 -3.37 -12.51
C SER A 95 -8.93 -2.89 -11.35
N TYR A 96 -8.62 -3.74 -10.37
CA TYR A 96 -7.83 -3.32 -9.20
C TYR A 96 -6.33 -3.58 -9.36
N GLN A 97 -5.91 -4.50 -10.24
CA GLN A 97 -4.50 -4.79 -10.53
C GLN A 97 -3.73 -3.51 -10.88
N ALA A 98 -4.21 -2.75 -11.87
CA ALA A 98 -3.57 -1.51 -12.31
C ALA A 98 -3.51 -0.44 -11.20
N ASN A 99 -4.49 -0.45 -10.29
CA ASN A 99 -4.55 0.49 -9.17
C ASN A 99 -3.59 0.09 -8.04
N VAL A 100 -3.47 -1.20 -7.74
CA VAL A 100 -2.51 -1.75 -6.78
C VAL A 100 -1.09 -1.58 -7.28
N GLU A 101 -0.86 -1.81 -8.57
CA GLU A 101 0.42 -1.59 -9.22
C GLU A 101 0.81 -0.10 -9.21
N ARG A 102 -0.15 0.81 -9.51
CA ARG A 102 0.08 2.25 -9.39
C ARG A 102 0.42 2.65 -7.95
N LEU A 103 -0.27 2.08 -6.97
CA LEU A 103 -0.01 2.33 -5.55
C LEU A 103 1.39 1.84 -5.13
N ALA A 104 1.77 0.62 -5.52
CA ALA A 104 3.09 0.06 -5.25
C ALA A 104 4.21 0.90 -5.88
N LYS A 105 4.08 1.25 -7.16
CA LYS A 105 5.01 2.17 -7.86
C LYS A 105 5.06 3.54 -7.17
N SER A 106 3.91 4.05 -6.73
CA SER A 106 3.83 5.32 -6.00
C SER A 106 4.43 5.27 -4.60
N PHE A 107 4.56 4.09 -3.99
CA PHE A 107 5.31 3.95 -2.75
C PHE A 107 6.82 3.86 -3.01
N ILE A 108 7.23 3.08 -4.01
CA ILE A 108 8.66 2.83 -4.30
C ILE A 108 9.38 4.03 -4.91
N LEU A 109 8.75 4.75 -5.86
CA LEU A 109 9.40 5.84 -6.62
C LEU A 109 9.52 7.15 -5.84
N ILE A 110 8.77 7.27 -4.77
CA ILE A 110 8.35 8.56 -4.22
C ILE A 110 8.75 8.59 -2.76
N ALA A 111 8.38 7.61 -1.94
CA ALA A 111 9.13 7.46 -0.72
C ALA A 111 10.56 7.13 -1.15
N ASN A 112 11.56 7.95 -0.79
CA ASN A 112 12.95 7.55 -0.99
C ASN A 112 13.10 6.13 -0.38
N LYS A 113 14.01 5.28 -0.88
CA LYS A 113 14.00 3.85 -0.52
C LYS A 113 13.99 3.64 1.00
N ARG A 114 14.61 4.56 1.73
CA ARG A 114 14.55 4.72 3.17
C ARG A 114 13.14 4.94 3.72
N ASP A 115 12.43 5.98 3.32
CA ASP A 115 11.07 6.30 3.76
C ASP A 115 10.09 5.19 3.39
N PHE A 116 10.26 4.56 2.22
CA PHE A 116 9.51 3.39 1.81
C PHE A 116 9.66 2.30 2.85
N CYS A 117 10.89 1.91 3.15
CA CYS A 117 11.19 0.87 4.14
C CYS A 117 10.77 1.25 5.56
N GLN A 118 10.83 2.53 5.93
CA GLN A 118 10.36 3.02 7.23
C GLN A 118 8.86 2.82 7.45
N MET A 119 8.04 2.77 6.39
CA MET A 119 6.62 2.44 6.51
C MET A 119 6.39 0.99 6.96
N PHE A 120 7.37 0.10 6.76
CA PHE A 120 7.26 -1.34 7.01
C PHE A 120 8.17 -1.84 8.14
N LEU A 121 8.97 -0.95 8.75
CA LEU A 121 9.71 -1.30 9.94
C LEU A 121 8.73 -1.83 10.98
N LEU A 122 8.98 -3.07 11.40
CA LEU A 122 8.21 -3.82 12.38
C LEU A 122 8.14 -3.02 13.69
N ARG A 123 7.17 -2.10 13.78
CA ARG A 123 6.67 -1.66 15.07
C ARG A 123 5.87 -2.85 15.57
N GLU A 124 6.21 -3.33 16.76
CA GLU A 124 5.73 -4.58 17.37
C GLU A 124 4.18 -4.75 17.42
N ASN A 125 3.41 -3.72 17.01
CA ASN A 125 1.96 -3.68 16.98
C ASN A 125 1.35 -3.37 15.59
N LEU A 126 2.13 -3.34 14.49
CA LEU A 126 1.60 -3.05 13.16
C LEU A 126 1.39 -4.33 12.33
N PRO A 127 0.18 -4.55 11.78
CA PRO A 127 -0.15 -5.74 10.98
C PRO A 127 0.37 -5.67 9.52
N PHE A 128 1.21 -4.68 9.18
CA PHE A 128 1.60 -4.39 7.80
C PHE A 128 3.12 -4.46 7.61
N SER A 129 3.64 -5.65 7.33
CA SER A 129 5.05 -5.86 6.99
C SER A 129 5.31 -5.72 5.49
N ILE A 130 6.57 -5.55 5.11
CA ILE A 130 6.98 -5.57 3.70
C ILE A 130 6.68 -6.92 3.03
N ASP A 131 6.78 -8.02 3.79
CA ASP A 131 6.37 -9.35 3.35
C ASP A 131 4.87 -9.37 3.01
N PHE A 132 4.03 -8.80 3.88
CA PHE A 132 2.58 -8.76 3.67
C PHE A 132 2.22 -7.94 2.41
N LEU A 133 2.88 -6.80 2.20
CA LEU A 133 2.74 -6.04 0.96
C LEU A 133 3.12 -6.91 -0.26
N TYR A 134 4.31 -7.53 -0.23
CA TYR A 134 4.82 -8.31 -1.36
C TYR A 134 3.90 -9.49 -1.73
N GLN A 135 3.38 -10.23 -0.74
CA GLN A 135 2.39 -11.29 -0.96
C GLN A 135 1.07 -10.75 -1.52
N GLY A 136 0.64 -9.56 -1.07
CA GLY A 136 -0.51 -8.87 -1.63
C GLY A 136 -0.32 -8.49 -3.11
N LEU A 137 0.87 -8.04 -3.50
CA LEU A 137 1.21 -7.69 -4.88
C LEU A 137 1.21 -8.93 -5.80
N ILE A 138 1.77 -10.04 -5.33
CA ILE A 138 1.70 -11.34 -6.01
C ILE A 138 0.24 -11.76 -6.21
N SER A 139 -0.57 -11.69 -5.15
CA SER A 139 -1.96 -12.13 -5.17
C SER A 139 -2.83 -11.30 -6.12
N CYS A 140 -2.40 -10.06 -6.40
CA CYS A 140 -3.04 -9.17 -7.36
C CYS A 140 -2.49 -9.28 -8.79
N ASP A 141 -1.60 -10.23 -9.07
CA ASP A 141 -0.95 -10.46 -10.37
C ASP A 141 -0.22 -9.21 -10.90
N VAL A 142 0.44 -8.46 -10.01
CA VAL A 142 1.18 -7.25 -10.37
C VAL A 142 2.39 -7.60 -11.26
N GLN A 143 2.73 -6.73 -12.22
CA GLN A 143 3.88 -6.93 -13.13
C GLN A 143 5.18 -7.23 -12.38
N SER A 144 5.95 -8.20 -12.88
CA SER A 144 7.26 -8.60 -12.31
C SER A 144 8.23 -7.44 -12.14
N SER A 145 8.21 -6.46 -13.04
CA SER A 145 9.03 -5.24 -12.95
C SER A 145 8.74 -4.41 -11.69
N THR A 146 7.51 -4.45 -11.19
CA THR A 146 7.13 -3.76 -9.94
C THR A 146 7.57 -4.58 -8.73
N LEU A 147 7.49 -5.91 -8.81
CA LEU A 147 7.99 -6.80 -7.74
C LEU A 147 9.51 -6.67 -7.59
N GLU A 148 10.24 -6.61 -8.70
CA GLU A 148 11.68 -6.35 -8.73
C GLU A 148 12.01 -5.00 -8.10
N GLN A 149 11.25 -3.95 -8.40
CA GLN A 149 11.42 -2.63 -7.78
C GLN A 149 11.23 -2.65 -6.25
N VAL A 150 10.32 -3.48 -5.72
CA VAL A 150 10.17 -3.67 -4.26
C VAL A 150 11.42 -4.33 -3.69
N VAL A 151 11.92 -5.40 -4.33
CA VAL A 151 13.14 -6.09 -3.90
C VAL A 151 14.35 -5.15 -3.93
N ASP A 152 14.49 -4.35 -4.99
CA ASP A 152 15.54 -3.34 -5.15
C ASP A 152 15.45 -2.20 -4.13
N ALA A 153 14.26 -1.90 -3.63
CA ALA A 153 14.05 -0.91 -2.58
C ALA A 153 14.51 -1.46 -1.23
N VAL A 154 14.12 -2.69 -0.89
CA VAL A 154 14.44 -3.35 0.39
C VAL A 154 15.91 -3.73 0.51
N THR A 155 16.58 -4.05 -0.60
CA THR A 155 17.99 -4.44 -0.63
C THR A 155 18.95 -3.29 -0.89
N SER A 156 18.45 -2.05 -0.94
CA SER A 156 19.31 -0.90 -1.20
C SER A 156 20.21 -0.57 -0.02
N GLN A 157 21.44 -0.13 -0.32
CA GLN A 157 22.38 0.40 0.69
C GLN A 157 21.79 1.55 1.52
N GLU A 158 20.79 2.28 1.00
CA GLU A 158 20.10 3.36 1.72
C GLU A 158 19.28 2.87 2.93
N VAL A 159 18.99 1.56 3.00
CA VAL A 159 18.14 0.94 4.03
C VAL A 159 18.84 -0.11 4.89
N GLU A 160 20.12 -0.39 4.65
CA GLU A 160 20.94 -1.30 5.48
C GLU A 160 21.01 -0.87 6.95
N HIS A 161 20.85 0.42 7.25
CA HIS A 161 20.84 0.97 8.62
C HIS A 161 19.43 1.11 9.21
N VAL A 162 18.41 0.74 8.44
CA VAL A 162 17.01 1.02 8.72
C VAL A 162 16.29 -0.29 9.05
N ILE A 163 16.45 -1.31 8.22
CA ILE A 163 15.89 -2.66 8.42
C ILE A 163 16.98 -3.60 8.94
N ASP A 164 16.64 -4.50 9.86
CA ASP A 164 17.57 -5.55 10.29
C ASP A 164 17.94 -6.46 9.10
N VAL A 165 19.23 -6.78 8.98
CA VAL A 165 19.76 -7.69 7.96
C VAL A 165 19.06 -9.05 8.03
N SER A 166 18.66 -9.52 9.22
CA SER A 166 17.88 -10.76 9.35
C SER A 166 16.52 -10.67 8.69
N ASP A 167 15.83 -9.53 8.79
CA ASP A 167 14.51 -9.32 8.20
C ASP A 167 14.60 -9.23 6.67
N ILE A 168 15.65 -8.57 6.15
CA ILE A 168 15.96 -8.56 4.72
C ILE A 168 16.21 -9.98 4.20
N GLN A 169 16.99 -10.79 4.93
CA GLN A 169 17.27 -12.17 4.54
C GLN A 169 16.01 -13.06 4.56
N ILE A 170 15.14 -12.88 5.57
CA ILE A 170 13.86 -13.60 5.65
C ILE A 170 12.96 -13.22 4.46
N PHE A 171 12.85 -11.93 4.15
CA PHE A 171 12.11 -11.44 2.99
C PHE A 171 12.65 -12.02 1.66
N LEU A 172 13.98 -11.98 1.47
CA LEU A 172 14.64 -12.53 0.28
C LEU A 172 14.46 -14.05 0.15
N SER A 173 14.52 -14.80 1.26
CA SER A 173 14.27 -16.24 1.24
C SER A 173 12.85 -16.58 0.82
N ARG A 174 11.85 -15.82 1.30
CA ARG A 174 10.42 -16.04 1.00
C ARG A 174 10.10 -15.67 -0.45
N THR A 175 10.64 -14.57 -0.94
CA THR A 175 10.49 -14.15 -2.35
C THR A 175 11.16 -15.14 -3.31
N ALA A 176 12.34 -15.66 -2.98
CA ALA A 176 13.01 -16.70 -3.78
C ALA A 176 12.20 -18.02 -3.85
N GLN A 177 11.63 -18.47 -2.73
CA GLN A 177 10.75 -19.66 -2.71
C GLN A 177 9.53 -19.49 -3.60
N HIS A 178 8.90 -18.30 -3.58
CA HIS A 178 7.78 -18.00 -4.46
C HIS A 178 8.19 -18.07 -5.94
N ASN A 179 9.30 -17.43 -6.31
CA ASN A 179 9.77 -17.42 -7.70
C ASN A 179 10.10 -18.84 -8.21
N GLN A 180 10.65 -19.71 -7.36
CA GLN A 180 10.89 -21.11 -7.70
C GLN A 180 9.59 -21.89 -7.93
N LEU A 181 8.57 -21.70 -7.09
CA LEU A 181 7.25 -22.32 -7.26
C LEU A 181 6.58 -21.88 -8.57
N VAL A 182 6.66 -20.60 -8.92
CA VAL A 182 6.13 -20.08 -10.20
C VAL A 182 6.86 -20.72 -11.39
N GLN A 183 8.19 -20.83 -11.34
CA GLN A 183 8.97 -21.45 -12.41
C GLN A 183 8.64 -22.95 -12.60
N GLN A 184 8.31 -23.67 -11.53
CA GLN A 184 7.90 -25.07 -11.58
C GLN A 184 6.49 -25.27 -12.13
N LEU A 185 5.59 -24.29 -12.00
CA LEU A 185 4.21 -24.36 -12.51
C LEU A 185 4.08 -23.99 -14.00
N VAL A 186 5.13 -23.38 -14.57
CA VAL A 186 5.18 -22.93 -15.98
C VAL A 186 5.90 -23.95 -16.89
N GLN A 187 6.50 -25.00 -16.32
CA GLN A 187 7.08 -26.15 -17.04
C GLN A 187 6.06 -27.29 -17.19
#